data_AF-A0A4Y2RU26-F1
#
_entry.id   AF-A0A4Y2RU26-F1
#
_cell.length_a   1.000
_cell.length_b   1.000
_cell.length_c   1.000
_cell.angle_alpha   90.00
_cell.angle_beta   90.00
_cell.angle_gamma   90.00
#
_symmetry.space_group_name_H-M   'P 1'
#
loop_
_entity.id
_entity.type
_entity.pdbx_description
1 polymer ?
#
loop_
_entity_poly.entity_id
_entity_poly.type
_entity_poly.pdbx_seq_one_letter_code
_entity_poly.pdbx_strand_id
1 'polypeptide(L)'
;MLFFSCRHHVYKLVLKAIFEVKIKQVTTSPDILLFKKPKDNWKNIYPTKIQCYRETVELFRTVTELENLLDFYVAELKSFMVRDDYQELIELSFVFLGGDAEKKIKIKPPGAMHQARWMAREIYSLKLSLFSSQLKLNTKDKEALLDVYLFIVIIYVKPWLQWILAVKAPYKDLCFLKSLKVNESISKAASQKFSHDLWYFTDEIAVLALFDDDVDEETKLKIVANLHRKNFLTHEKRYIPSKEEFCGSSYGEFDTLIL
;
A
#
# COMPACT_ATOMS: atom_id res chain seq x y z
N MET A 1 22.19 -12.10 15.38
CA MET A 1 22.36 -11.12 14.28
C MET A 1 20.97 -10.63 13.92
N LEU A 2 20.71 -9.32 13.93
CA LEU A 2 19.38 -8.79 13.55
C LEU A 2 19.31 -8.70 12.02
N PHE A 3 18.32 -9.36 11.44
CA PHE A 3 18.06 -9.29 10.01
C PHE A 3 16.91 -8.31 9.76
N PHE A 4 17.08 -7.44 8.77
CA PHE A 4 16.04 -6.50 8.35
C PHE A 4 15.70 -6.76 6.89
N SER A 5 14.41 -6.85 6.57
CA SER A 5 13.97 -6.81 5.18
C SER A 5 13.95 -5.36 4.69
N CYS A 6 14.19 -5.17 3.39
CA CYS A 6 13.90 -3.89 2.77
C CYS A 6 12.37 -3.74 2.67
N ARG A 7 11.77 -2.85 3.44
CA ARG A 7 10.30 -2.64 3.43
C ARG A 7 9.77 -2.24 2.06
N HIS A 8 10.51 -1.40 1.33
CA HIS A 8 10.19 -1.12 -0.07
C HIS A 8 10.17 -2.38 -0.94
N HIS A 9 10.99 -3.39 -0.65
CA HIS A 9 10.91 -4.66 -1.36
C HIS A 9 9.65 -5.46 -0.98
N VAL A 10 9.33 -5.56 0.32
CA VAL A 10 8.14 -6.26 0.83
C VAL A 10 6.85 -5.69 0.22
N TYR A 11 6.69 -4.37 0.30
CA TYR A 11 5.52 -3.69 -0.26
C TYR A 11 5.43 -3.84 -1.78
N LYS A 12 6.56 -3.77 -2.49
CA LYS A 12 6.59 -4.06 -3.93
C LYS A 12 6.04 -5.46 -4.23
N LEU A 13 6.41 -6.45 -3.43
CA LEU A 13 5.92 -7.81 -3.60
C LEU A 13 4.43 -7.94 -3.29
N VAL A 14 3.94 -7.27 -2.25
CA VAL A 14 2.50 -7.22 -1.92
C VAL A 14 1.68 -6.68 -3.08
N LEU A 15 2.07 -5.52 -3.61
CA LEU A 15 1.34 -4.93 -4.71
C LEU A 15 1.43 -5.80 -5.97
N LYS A 16 2.55 -6.51 -6.19
CA LYS A 16 2.65 -7.52 -7.25
C LYS A 16 1.62 -8.63 -7.13
N ALA A 17 1.45 -9.20 -5.95
CA ALA A 17 0.43 -10.23 -5.72
C ALA A 17 -0.98 -9.72 -6.01
N ILE A 18 -1.29 -8.48 -5.61
CA ILE A 18 -2.58 -7.84 -5.88
C ILE A 18 -2.82 -7.68 -7.39
N PHE A 19 -1.82 -7.22 -8.12
CA PHE A 19 -1.90 -7.12 -9.58
C PHE A 19 -2.10 -8.47 -10.25
N GLU A 20 -1.44 -9.53 -9.78
CA GLU A 20 -1.59 -10.88 -10.36
C GLU A 20 -2.99 -11.46 -10.11
N VAL A 21 -3.58 -11.15 -8.95
CA VAL A 21 -4.94 -11.58 -8.60
C VAL A 21 -6.01 -10.81 -9.39
N LYS A 22 -5.84 -9.50 -9.58
CA LYS A 22 -6.84 -8.66 -10.25
C LYS A 22 -6.65 -8.57 -11.76
N ILE A 23 -5.41 -8.62 -12.25
CA ILE A 23 -5.07 -8.37 -13.65
C ILE A 23 -4.36 -9.60 -14.23
N LYS A 24 -5.15 -10.47 -14.87
CA LYS A 24 -4.68 -11.76 -15.43
C LYS A 24 -3.58 -11.64 -16.50
N GLN A 25 -3.39 -10.45 -17.09
CA GLN A 25 -2.45 -10.21 -18.20
C GLN A 25 -1.02 -9.86 -17.75
N VAL A 26 -0.74 -9.75 -16.45
CA VAL A 26 0.55 -9.25 -15.94
C VAL A 26 1.70 -10.27 -16.12
N THR A 27 1.41 -11.54 -16.38
CA THR A 27 2.39 -12.64 -16.28
C THR A 27 3.08 -13.05 -17.58
N THR A 28 2.66 -12.56 -18.77
CA THR A 28 3.10 -13.14 -20.06
C THR A 28 3.94 -12.23 -20.96
N SER A 29 4.14 -10.95 -20.63
CA SER A 29 4.81 -9.99 -21.52
C SER A 29 5.70 -8.97 -20.77
N PRO A 30 6.86 -8.57 -21.34
CA PRO A 30 7.68 -7.49 -20.80
C PRO A 30 6.93 -6.14 -20.80
N ASP A 31 5.94 -5.97 -21.69
CA ASP A 31 4.99 -4.86 -21.65
C ASP A 31 3.66 -5.32 -21.05
N ILE A 32 3.15 -4.62 -20.03
CA ILE A 32 1.78 -4.80 -19.56
C ILE A 32 0.85 -4.20 -20.63
N LEU A 33 0.15 -5.04 -21.39
CA LEU A 33 -0.75 -4.62 -22.48
C LEU A 33 -1.79 -3.59 -22.04
N LEU A 34 -2.25 -3.70 -20.80
CA LEU A 34 -3.16 -2.76 -20.15
C LEU A 34 -2.63 -1.32 -20.12
N PHE A 35 -1.31 -1.15 -20.00
CA PHE A 35 -0.66 0.14 -19.89
C PHE A 35 -0.15 0.65 -21.24
N LYS A 36 0.12 -0.25 -22.19
CA LYS A 36 0.61 0.08 -23.53
C LYS A 36 -0.41 0.89 -24.34
N LYS A 37 -1.64 0.38 -24.49
CA LYS A 37 -2.67 1.06 -25.31
C LYS A 37 -2.98 2.48 -24.82
N PRO A 38 -3.17 2.73 -23.51
CA PRO A 38 -3.39 4.09 -23.02
C PRO A 38 -2.17 5.00 -23.15
N LYS A 39 -0.94 4.45 -22.97
CA LYS A 39 0.30 5.22 -23.16
C LYS A 39 0.42 5.71 -24.60
N ASP A 40 0.17 4.83 -25.57
CA ASP A 40 0.24 5.18 -26.99
C ASP A 40 -0.86 6.21 -27.37
N ASN A 41 -2.02 6.12 -26.72
CA ASN A 41 -3.14 7.05 -26.90
C ASN A 41 -3.03 8.34 -26.07
N TRP A 42 -1.95 8.56 -25.32
CA TRP A 42 -1.85 9.68 -24.37
C TRP A 42 -2.04 11.05 -25.02
N LYS A 43 -1.58 11.22 -26.27
CA LYS A 43 -1.72 12.46 -27.05
C LYS A 43 -3.19 12.89 -27.24
N ASN A 44 -4.13 11.96 -27.12
CA ASN A 44 -5.56 12.19 -27.31
C ASN A 44 -6.33 12.34 -25.97
N ILE A 45 -5.63 12.32 -24.83
CA ILE A 45 -6.23 12.50 -23.50
C ILE A 45 -6.23 13.98 -23.15
N TYR A 46 -7.39 14.49 -22.75
CA TYR A 46 -7.55 15.86 -22.26
C TYR A 46 -7.15 15.92 -20.77
N PRO A 47 -6.06 16.62 -20.40
CA PRO A 47 -5.58 16.65 -19.01
C PRO A 47 -6.55 17.34 -18.04
N THR A 48 -7.51 18.11 -18.55
CA THR A 48 -8.50 18.85 -17.74
C THR A 48 -9.70 18.00 -17.34
N LYS A 49 -9.94 16.88 -18.03
CA LYS A 49 -11.05 15.95 -17.78
C LYS A 49 -10.61 14.80 -16.88
N ILE A 50 -10.27 15.15 -15.64
CA ILE A 50 -9.86 14.23 -14.58
C ILE A 50 -11.11 13.73 -13.83
N GLN A 51 -11.15 12.44 -13.55
CA GLN A 51 -12.13 11.83 -12.66
C GLN A 51 -11.73 12.02 -11.20
N CYS A 52 -12.70 12.38 -10.36
CA CYS A 52 -12.57 12.42 -8.91
C CYS A 52 -13.18 11.13 -8.35
N TYR A 53 -12.50 10.51 -7.38
CA TYR A 53 -12.97 9.28 -6.73
C TYR A 53 -13.34 9.49 -5.27
N ARG A 54 -13.42 10.73 -4.78
CA ARG A 54 -13.77 11.07 -3.39
C ARG A 54 -15.01 10.30 -2.90
N GLU A 55 -16.14 10.45 -3.60
CA GLU A 55 -17.40 9.78 -3.23
C GLU A 55 -17.28 8.26 -3.21
N THR A 56 -16.48 7.69 -4.12
CA THR A 56 -16.22 6.24 -4.14
C THR A 56 -15.41 5.81 -2.93
N VAL A 57 -14.44 6.61 -2.49
CA VAL A 57 -13.59 6.32 -1.32
C VAL A 57 -14.37 6.43 -0.02
N GLU A 58 -15.31 7.38 0.07
CA GLU A 58 -16.20 7.56 1.22
C GLU A 58 -17.13 6.35 1.48
N LEU A 59 -17.28 5.43 0.51
CA LEU A 59 -17.96 4.15 0.72
C LEU A 59 -17.12 3.15 1.54
N PHE A 60 -15.80 3.33 1.61
CA PHE A 60 -14.87 2.39 2.26
C PHE A 60 -14.17 2.97 3.48
N ARG A 61 -14.21 4.29 3.66
CA ARG A 61 -13.54 5.03 4.74
C ARG A 61 -14.44 6.15 5.24
N THR A 62 -14.31 6.45 6.53
CA THR A 62 -14.97 7.62 7.12
C THR A 62 -14.39 8.91 6.54
N VAL A 63 -15.19 9.98 6.58
CA VAL A 63 -14.75 11.32 6.14
C VAL A 63 -13.49 11.75 6.91
N THR A 64 -13.44 11.47 8.21
CA THR A 64 -12.28 11.79 9.06
C THR A 64 -11.02 11.01 8.66
N GLU A 65 -11.12 9.72 8.35
CA GLU A 65 -9.97 8.95 7.84
C GLU A 65 -9.46 9.50 6.51
N LEU A 66 -10.38 9.95 5.64
CA LEU A 66 -10.05 10.55 4.36
C LEU A 66 -9.36 11.91 4.52
N GLU A 67 -9.86 12.77 5.40
CA GLU A 67 -9.27 14.07 5.73
C GLU A 67 -7.86 13.89 6.31
N ASN A 68 -7.69 12.98 7.26
CA ASN A 68 -6.37 12.64 7.83
C ASN A 68 -5.38 12.14 6.76
N LEU A 69 -5.86 11.42 5.75
CA LEU A 69 -5.03 10.95 4.64
C LEU A 69 -4.65 12.09 3.68
N LEU A 70 -5.57 13.02 3.42
CA LEU A 70 -5.29 14.22 2.63
C LEU A 70 -4.28 15.13 3.33
N ASP A 71 -4.44 15.36 4.64
CA ASP A 71 -3.51 16.14 5.45
C ASP A 71 -2.11 15.53 5.43
N PHE A 72 -2.02 14.20 5.51
CA PHE A 72 -0.77 13.47 5.35
C PHE A 72 -0.13 13.77 3.98
N TYR A 73 -0.86 13.66 2.86
CA TYR A 73 -0.31 13.97 1.54
C TYR A 73 0.12 15.43 1.38
N VAL A 74 -0.63 16.38 1.95
CA VAL A 74 -0.25 17.79 1.95
C VAL A 74 1.04 18.02 2.74
N ALA A 75 1.23 17.33 3.87
CA ALA A 75 2.45 17.42 4.66
C ALA A 75 3.66 16.84 3.88
N GLU A 76 3.49 15.67 3.26
CA GLU A 76 4.56 15.04 2.45
C GLU A 76 4.94 15.90 1.24
N LEU A 77 3.99 16.54 0.54
CA LEU A 77 4.29 17.44 -0.59
C LEU A 77 5.09 18.69 -0.20
N LYS A 78 5.06 19.10 1.07
CA LYS A 78 5.85 20.21 1.59
C LYS A 78 7.27 19.80 1.98
N SER A 79 7.57 18.50 2.02
CA SER A 79 8.89 17.99 2.37
C SER A 79 9.93 18.32 1.30
N PHE A 80 11.05 18.93 1.71
CA PHE A 80 12.07 19.49 0.81
C PHE A 80 12.86 18.44 0.00
N MET A 81 12.77 17.15 0.34
CA MET A 81 13.63 16.10 -0.21
C MET A 81 12.87 14.93 -0.88
N VAL A 82 11.65 15.17 -1.34
CA VAL A 82 10.88 14.11 -2.02
C VAL A 82 11.44 13.89 -3.42
N ARG A 83 11.79 12.63 -3.73
CA ARG A 83 12.21 12.22 -5.08
C ARG A 83 11.07 12.46 -6.08
N ASP A 84 11.39 12.87 -7.31
CA ASP A 84 10.39 13.24 -8.32
C ASP A 84 9.28 12.20 -8.56
N ASP A 85 9.61 10.92 -8.56
CA ASP A 85 8.64 9.83 -8.74
C ASP A 85 7.74 9.64 -7.51
N TYR A 86 8.27 9.91 -6.31
CA TYR A 86 7.51 9.86 -5.05
C TYR A 86 6.56 11.05 -5.00
N GLN A 87 7.03 12.23 -5.41
CA GLN A 87 6.21 13.43 -5.50
C GLN A 87 5.05 13.20 -6.48
N GLU A 88 5.33 12.64 -7.66
CA GLU A 88 4.28 12.33 -8.64
C GLU A 88 3.26 11.31 -8.08
N LEU A 89 3.71 10.29 -7.35
CA LEU A 89 2.81 9.32 -6.70
C LEU A 89 1.91 9.98 -5.65
N ILE A 90 2.43 10.91 -4.85
CA ILE A 90 1.68 11.66 -3.85
C ILE A 90 0.69 12.61 -4.52
N GLU A 91 1.13 13.38 -5.52
CA GLU A 91 0.30 14.30 -6.30
C GLU A 91 -0.89 13.57 -6.94
N LEU A 92 -0.65 12.41 -7.56
CA LEU A 92 -1.71 11.61 -8.18
C LEU A 92 -2.68 11.04 -7.15
N SER A 93 -2.18 10.61 -5.99
CA SER A 93 -2.99 10.10 -4.88
C SER A 93 -3.87 11.22 -4.29
N PHE A 94 -3.31 12.41 -4.11
CA PHE A 94 -4.02 13.59 -3.65
C PHE A 94 -5.12 14.04 -4.62
N VAL A 95 -4.84 14.06 -5.93
CA VAL A 95 -5.83 14.34 -6.98
C VAL A 95 -6.93 13.27 -6.99
N PHE A 96 -6.57 11.99 -6.86
CA PHE A 96 -7.53 10.87 -6.84
C PHE A 96 -8.57 11.01 -5.72
N LEU A 97 -8.13 11.43 -4.55
CA LEU A 97 -8.99 11.71 -3.39
C LEU A 97 -9.76 13.04 -3.47
N GLY A 98 -9.61 13.80 -4.56
CA GLY A 98 -10.26 15.09 -4.73
C GLY A 98 -9.70 16.18 -3.82
N GLY A 99 -8.40 16.13 -3.52
CA GLY A 99 -7.72 17.18 -2.76
C GLY A 99 -7.39 18.43 -3.59
N ASP A 100 -7.17 18.27 -4.90
CA ASP A 100 -6.80 19.37 -5.82
C ASP A 100 -8.03 20.07 -6.42
N ALA A 101 -8.86 20.68 -5.56
CA ALA A 101 -10.07 21.39 -6.00
C ALA A 101 -9.79 22.52 -7.01
N GLU A 102 -8.63 23.17 -6.88
CA GLU A 102 -8.20 24.29 -7.72
C GLU A 102 -7.50 23.83 -9.02
N LYS A 103 -7.34 22.51 -9.23
CA LYS A 103 -6.69 21.90 -10.41
C LYS A 103 -5.30 22.48 -10.69
N LYS A 104 -4.53 22.74 -9.62
CA LYS A 104 -3.18 23.30 -9.71
C LYS A 104 -2.16 22.25 -10.16
N ILE A 105 -2.41 20.98 -9.86
CA ILE A 105 -1.49 19.87 -10.16
C ILE A 105 -1.62 19.48 -11.63
N LYS A 106 -0.51 19.58 -12.36
CA LYS A 106 -0.43 19.19 -13.78
C LYS A 106 0.08 17.76 -13.90
N ILE A 107 -0.79 16.84 -14.31
CA ILE A 107 -0.42 15.44 -14.53
C ILE A 107 0.51 15.32 -15.75
N LYS A 108 1.73 14.83 -15.50
CA LYS A 108 2.76 14.61 -16.53
C LYS A 108 2.38 13.40 -17.41
N PRO A 109 2.85 13.34 -18.67
CA PRO A 109 2.69 12.16 -19.50
C PRO A 109 3.36 10.91 -18.87
N PRO A 110 2.88 9.69 -19.17
CA PRO A 110 3.49 8.45 -18.71
C PRO A 110 4.91 8.30 -19.29
N GLY A 111 5.89 8.02 -18.43
CA GLY A 111 7.31 7.93 -18.80
C GLY A 111 7.75 6.62 -19.49
N ALA A 112 8.96 6.15 -19.20
CA ALA A 112 9.40 4.83 -19.65
C ALA A 112 8.90 3.75 -18.68
N MET A 113 8.23 2.73 -19.21
CA MET A 113 7.68 1.62 -18.42
C MET A 113 8.49 0.36 -18.70
N HIS A 114 9.11 -0.20 -17.67
CA HIS A 114 9.76 -1.50 -17.68
C HIS A 114 9.29 -2.30 -16.46
N GLN A 115 9.15 -3.62 -16.56
CA GLN A 115 8.72 -4.48 -15.44
C GLN A 115 9.58 -4.30 -14.17
N ALA A 116 10.85 -3.96 -14.33
CA ALA A 116 11.78 -3.72 -13.21
C ALA A 116 11.48 -2.42 -12.43
N ARG A 117 10.85 -1.41 -13.06
CA ARG A 117 10.54 -0.10 -12.47
C ARG A 117 9.18 -0.12 -11.79
N TRP A 118 9.16 -0.61 -10.57
CA TRP A 118 7.93 -0.87 -9.83
C TRP A 118 7.04 0.36 -9.65
N MET A 119 7.62 1.47 -9.19
CA MET A 119 6.88 2.72 -8.97
C MET A 119 6.22 3.27 -10.25
N ALA A 120 6.81 3.02 -11.42
CA ALA A 120 6.17 3.39 -12.68
C ALA A 120 4.83 2.65 -12.85
N ARG A 121 4.68 1.42 -12.35
CA ARG A 121 3.40 0.70 -12.42
C ARG A 121 2.33 1.38 -11.57
N GLU A 122 2.67 1.84 -10.37
CA GLU A 122 1.76 2.57 -9.47
C GLU A 122 1.32 3.90 -10.09
N ILE A 123 2.27 4.71 -10.52
CA ILE A 123 2.03 5.99 -11.17
C ILE A 123 1.15 5.81 -12.41
N TYR A 124 1.44 4.81 -13.25
CA TYR A 124 0.63 4.52 -14.42
C TYR A 124 -0.78 4.11 -14.04
N SER A 125 -0.92 3.23 -13.06
CA SER A 125 -2.22 2.81 -12.54
C SER A 125 -3.07 4.00 -12.09
N LEU A 126 -2.51 4.93 -11.32
CA LEU A 126 -3.25 6.13 -10.92
C LEU A 126 -3.57 7.05 -12.10
N LYS A 127 -2.66 7.23 -13.06
CA LYS A 127 -2.99 8.01 -14.27
C LYS A 127 -4.16 7.39 -15.04
N LEU A 128 -4.17 6.07 -15.17
CA LEU A 128 -5.24 5.35 -15.87
C LEU A 128 -6.57 5.47 -15.15
N SER A 129 -6.56 5.51 -13.82
CA SER A 129 -7.77 5.74 -13.03
C SER A 129 -8.34 7.13 -13.31
N LEU A 130 -7.50 8.17 -13.17
CA LEU A 130 -7.88 9.56 -13.34
C LEU A 130 -8.43 9.88 -14.73
N PHE A 131 -7.98 9.15 -15.75
CA PHE A 131 -8.42 9.32 -17.14
C PHE A 131 -9.31 8.19 -17.66
N SER A 132 -9.85 7.32 -16.79
CA SER A 132 -10.53 6.09 -17.23
C SER A 132 -11.80 6.34 -18.06
N SER A 133 -12.46 7.50 -17.88
CA SER A 133 -13.59 7.94 -18.72
C SER A 133 -13.21 8.19 -20.19
N GLN A 134 -11.95 8.56 -20.44
CA GLN A 134 -11.42 8.86 -21.77
C GLN A 134 -10.80 7.63 -22.44
N LEU A 135 -10.66 6.54 -21.68
CA LEU A 135 -10.01 5.31 -22.14
C LEU A 135 -11.06 4.25 -22.51
N LYS A 136 -10.82 3.57 -23.65
CA LYS A 136 -11.61 2.41 -24.08
C LYS A 136 -11.18 1.17 -23.31
N LEU A 137 -11.59 1.09 -22.03
CA LEU A 137 -11.43 -0.09 -21.19
C LEU A 137 -12.75 -0.87 -21.13
N ASN A 138 -12.68 -2.21 -21.12
CA ASN A 138 -13.86 -3.03 -20.89
C ASN A 138 -14.30 -2.93 -19.41
N THR A 139 -15.56 -3.24 -19.12
CA THR A 139 -16.14 -3.07 -17.77
C THR A 139 -15.40 -3.88 -16.70
N LYS A 140 -15.04 -5.13 -17.00
CA LYS A 140 -14.34 -6.01 -16.05
C LYS A 140 -12.95 -5.47 -15.68
N ASP A 141 -12.21 -4.98 -16.66
CA ASP A 141 -10.89 -4.38 -16.45
C ASP A 141 -11.03 -3.08 -15.65
N LYS A 142 -12.07 -2.27 -15.88
CA LYS A 142 -12.33 -1.05 -15.11
C LYS A 142 -12.58 -1.34 -13.63
N GLU A 143 -13.41 -2.34 -13.32
CA GLU A 143 -13.71 -2.75 -11.94
C GLU A 143 -12.46 -3.32 -11.25
N ALA A 144 -11.77 -4.26 -11.90
CA ALA A 144 -10.55 -4.85 -11.36
C ALA A 144 -9.45 -3.80 -11.12
N LEU A 145 -9.36 -2.79 -12.00
CA LEU A 145 -8.45 -1.68 -11.86
C LEU A 145 -8.84 -0.75 -10.71
N LEU A 146 -10.12 -0.43 -10.56
CA LEU A 146 -10.61 0.42 -9.46
C LEU A 146 -10.24 -0.17 -8.10
N ASP A 147 -10.43 -1.47 -7.92
CA ASP A 147 -10.01 -2.20 -6.71
C ASP A 147 -8.51 -2.01 -6.40
N VAL A 148 -7.66 -2.10 -7.42
CA VAL A 148 -6.20 -1.91 -7.29
C VAL A 148 -5.88 -0.46 -6.94
N TYR A 149 -6.55 0.51 -7.58
CA TYR A 149 -6.31 1.93 -7.35
C TYR A 149 -6.72 2.37 -5.94
N LEU A 150 -7.87 1.90 -5.47
CA LEU A 150 -8.34 2.13 -4.10
C LEU A 150 -7.34 1.56 -3.10
N PHE A 151 -6.84 0.35 -3.32
CA PHE A 151 -5.79 -0.22 -2.47
C PHE A 151 -4.53 0.65 -2.47
N ILE A 152 -4.05 1.08 -3.65
CA ILE A 152 -2.84 1.90 -3.75
C ILE A 152 -3.00 3.19 -2.94
N VAL A 153 -4.06 3.95 -3.20
CA VAL A 153 -4.22 5.29 -2.63
C VAL A 153 -4.57 5.26 -1.13
N ILE A 154 -5.42 4.32 -0.70
CA ILE A 154 -5.95 4.31 0.67
C ILE A 154 -5.01 3.56 1.64
N ILE A 155 -4.36 2.51 1.16
CA ILE A 155 -3.63 1.57 2.03
C ILE A 155 -2.14 1.57 1.77
N TYR A 156 -1.71 1.66 0.51
CA TYR A 156 -0.33 1.37 0.15
C TYR A 156 0.61 2.58 0.28
N VAL A 157 0.23 3.73 -0.27
CA VAL A 157 1.15 4.87 -0.45
C VAL A 157 1.62 5.43 0.89
N LYS A 158 0.72 5.61 1.86
CA LYS A 158 1.08 6.13 3.19
C LYS A 158 2.17 5.30 3.89
N PRO A 159 1.99 3.99 4.13
CA PRO A 159 3.05 3.20 4.74
C PRO A 159 4.31 3.20 3.87
N TRP A 160 4.19 3.07 2.54
CA TRP A 160 5.33 3.15 1.61
C TRP A 160 6.22 4.39 1.80
N LEU A 161 5.64 5.54 2.11
CA LEU A 161 6.38 6.79 2.31
C LEU A 161 7.01 6.91 3.71
N GLN A 162 6.40 6.31 4.74
CA GLN A 162 6.82 6.47 6.14
C GLN A 162 8.05 5.62 6.54
N TRP A 163 8.80 5.08 5.57
CA TRP A 163 9.89 4.12 5.80
C TRP A 163 11.29 4.72 5.87
N ILE A 164 11.69 5.15 7.07
CA ILE A 164 13.08 5.58 7.32
C ILE A 164 13.67 4.92 8.57
N LEU A 165 12.86 4.71 9.61
CA LEU A 165 13.35 4.25 10.92
C LEU A 165 13.04 2.77 11.17
N ALA A 166 14.05 2.02 11.60
CA ALA A 166 13.91 0.60 11.95
C ALA A 166 12.98 0.39 13.16
N VAL A 167 13.03 1.31 14.14
CA VAL A 167 12.20 1.24 15.36
C VAL A 167 10.70 1.30 15.08
N LYS A 168 10.31 1.97 13.99
CA LYS A 168 8.92 2.06 13.57
C LYS A 168 8.44 0.83 12.80
N ALA A 169 9.34 -0.04 12.34
CA ALA A 169 8.95 -1.18 11.49
C ALA A 169 7.89 -2.07 12.12
N PRO A 170 8.07 -2.57 13.36
CA PRO A 170 7.20 -3.62 13.84
C PRO A 170 5.76 -3.14 14.02
N TYR A 171 5.60 -1.93 14.57
CA TYR A 171 4.28 -1.35 14.75
C TYR A 171 3.61 -1.00 13.42
N LYS A 172 4.33 -0.38 12.49
CA LYS A 172 3.77 0.01 11.19
C LYS A 172 3.39 -1.20 10.33
N ASP A 173 4.13 -2.30 10.41
CA ASP A 173 3.80 -3.55 9.73
C ASP A 173 2.48 -4.14 10.24
N LEU A 174 2.24 -4.08 11.57
CA LEU A 174 0.94 -4.46 12.13
C LEU A 174 -0.17 -3.48 11.74
N CYS A 175 0.08 -2.16 11.80
CA CYS A 175 -0.89 -1.18 11.34
C CYS A 175 -1.30 -1.43 9.88
N PHE A 176 -0.34 -1.79 9.03
CA PHE A 176 -0.62 -2.15 7.65
C PHE A 176 -1.54 -3.36 7.55
N LEU A 177 -1.23 -4.47 8.25
CA LEU A 177 -2.08 -5.66 8.29
C LEU A 177 -3.50 -5.34 8.78
N LYS A 178 -3.64 -4.55 9.86
CA LYS A 178 -4.95 -4.11 10.40
C LYS A 178 -5.73 -3.25 9.41
N SER A 179 -5.04 -2.50 8.55
CA SER A 179 -5.65 -1.63 7.54
C SER A 179 -6.18 -2.35 6.30
N LEU A 180 -5.82 -3.64 6.09
CA LEU A 180 -6.22 -4.47 4.93
C LEU A 180 -7.72 -4.82 4.93
N LYS A 181 -8.57 -3.80 4.81
CA LYS A 181 -10.04 -3.90 4.68
C LYS A 181 -10.46 -3.19 3.40
N VAL A 182 -10.30 -3.86 2.24
CA VAL A 182 -10.75 -3.37 0.92
C VAL A 182 -11.75 -4.32 0.31
N ASN A 183 -11.25 -5.43 -0.24
CA ASN A 183 -12.05 -6.53 -0.74
C ASN A 183 -11.36 -7.84 -0.36
N GLU A 184 -12.13 -8.92 -0.25
CA GLU A 184 -11.64 -10.20 0.24
C GLU A 184 -10.42 -10.70 -0.55
N SER A 185 -10.46 -10.61 -1.88
CA SER A 185 -9.37 -11.08 -2.75
C SER A 185 -8.06 -10.29 -2.59
N ILE A 186 -8.13 -8.97 -2.43
CA ILE A 186 -6.97 -8.08 -2.23
C ILE A 186 -6.45 -8.24 -0.83
N SER A 187 -7.32 -8.20 0.18
CA SER A 187 -6.93 -8.38 1.57
C SER A 187 -6.22 -9.72 1.76
N LYS A 188 -6.76 -10.80 1.18
CA LYS A 188 -6.13 -12.13 1.21
C LYS A 188 -4.79 -12.17 0.47
N ALA A 189 -4.72 -11.64 -0.75
CA ALA A 189 -3.47 -11.63 -1.51
C ALA A 189 -2.38 -10.80 -0.81
N ALA A 190 -2.76 -9.64 -0.26
CA ALA A 190 -1.87 -8.73 0.43
C ALA A 190 -1.38 -9.32 1.75
N SER A 191 -2.28 -9.85 2.59
CA SER A 191 -1.92 -10.47 3.86
C SER A 191 -1.06 -11.70 3.63
N GLN A 192 -1.44 -12.57 2.70
CA GLN A 192 -0.65 -13.76 2.36
C GLN A 192 0.76 -13.39 1.94
N LYS A 193 0.90 -12.40 1.06
CA LYS A 193 2.20 -12.04 0.55
C LYS A 193 3.04 -11.31 1.60
N PHE A 194 2.44 -10.36 2.33
CA PHE A 194 3.12 -9.62 3.38
C PHE A 194 3.61 -10.56 4.48
N SER A 195 2.76 -11.48 4.95
CA SER A 195 3.11 -12.37 6.04
C SER A 195 4.15 -13.42 5.66
N HIS A 196 4.26 -13.81 4.38
CA HIS A 196 5.38 -14.63 3.90
C HIS A 196 6.72 -13.88 3.99
N ASP A 197 6.69 -12.56 3.80
CA ASP A 197 7.86 -11.70 3.83
C ASP A 197 8.16 -11.13 5.24
N LEU A 198 7.38 -11.51 6.27
CA LEU A 198 7.61 -11.23 7.70
C LEU A 198 8.63 -12.17 8.36
N TRP A 199 9.44 -12.90 7.57
CA TRP A 199 10.49 -13.80 8.10
C TRP A 199 11.49 -13.11 9.05
N TYR A 200 11.63 -11.79 8.95
CA TYR A 200 12.49 -10.96 9.80
C TYR A 200 11.80 -10.53 11.10
N PHE A 201 10.48 -10.66 11.20
CA PHE A 201 9.72 -10.24 12.37
C PHE A 201 9.88 -11.27 13.49
N THR A 202 10.89 -11.02 14.33
CA THR A 202 11.20 -11.82 15.53
C THR A 202 10.84 -11.05 16.80
N ASP A 203 10.89 -11.73 17.95
CA ASP A 203 10.66 -11.10 19.26
C ASP A 203 11.65 -9.94 19.51
N GLU A 204 12.91 -10.08 19.08
CA GLU A 204 13.92 -9.03 19.18
C GLU A 204 13.61 -7.82 18.31
N ILE A 205 12.99 -8.02 17.15
CA ILE A 205 12.54 -6.93 16.28
C ILE A 205 11.30 -6.27 16.86
N ALA A 206 10.36 -7.03 17.43
CA ALA A 206 9.17 -6.49 18.08
C ALA A 206 9.52 -5.55 19.25
N VAL A 207 10.60 -5.84 20.01
CA VAL A 207 11.12 -4.96 21.08
C VAL A 207 11.45 -3.56 20.57
N LEU A 208 11.84 -3.41 19.30
CA LEU A 208 12.17 -2.08 18.76
C LEU A 208 10.96 -1.13 18.75
N ALA A 209 9.73 -1.66 18.74
CA ALA A 209 8.51 -0.86 18.82
C ALA A 209 8.34 -0.16 20.19
N LEU A 210 9.08 -0.59 21.23
CA LEU A 210 9.11 0.14 22.52
C LEU A 210 9.67 1.56 22.36
N PHE A 211 10.51 1.78 21.36
CA PHE A 211 11.12 3.08 21.04
C PHE A 211 10.36 3.86 19.95
N ASP A 212 9.20 3.37 19.50
CA ASP A 212 8.33 4.12 18.61
C ASP A 212 7.38 4.99 19.45
N ASP A 213 7.42 6.30 19.21
CA ASP A 213 6.54 7.27 19.88
C ASP A 213 5.07 7.11 19.43
N ASP A 214 4.84 6.46 18.28
CA ASP A 214 3.49 6.19 17.77
C ASP A 214 2.82 4.99 18.49
N VAL A 215 3.57 4.24 19.32
CA VAL A 215 3.06 3.11 20.09
C VAL A 215 2.62 3.58 21.46
N ASP A 216 1.36 3.33 21.80
CA ASP A 216 0.80 3.68 23.10
C ASP A 216 1.39 2.83 24.24
N GLU A 217 1.29 3.35 25.46
CA GLU A 217 1.88 2.73 26.65
C GLU A 217 1.28 1.35 26.95
N GLU A 218 -0.02 1.15 26.71
CA GLU A 218 -0.68 -0.14 26.91
C GLU A 218 -0.09 -1.21 25.97
N THR A 219 0.08 -0.87 24.69
CA THR A 219 0.74 -1.73 23.71
C THR A 219 2.19 -2.02 24.12
N LYS A 220 2.95 -1.02 24.60
CA LYS A 220 4.33 -1.23 25.10
C LYS A 220 4.38 -2.21 26.27
N LEU A 221 3.45 -2.11 27.22
CA LEU A 221 3.35 -3.02 28.36
C LEU A 221 3.02 -4.45 27.90
N LYS A 222 2.14 -4.63 26.89
CA LYS A 222 1.82 -5.94 26.33
C LYS A 222 3.02 -6.62 25.68
N ILE A 223 3.82 -5.87 24.91
CA ILE A 223 5.09 -6.37 24.33
C ILE A 223 5.98 -6.94 25.45
N VAL A 224 6.21 -6.15 26.51
CA VAL A 224 7.06 -6.55 27.64
C VAL A 224 6.51 -7.80 28.34
N ALA A 225 5.21 -7.84 28.63
CA ALA A 225 4.57 -8.99 29.25
C ALA A 225 4.69 -10.27 28.40
N ASN A 226 4.54 -10.15 27.08
CA ASN A 226 4.64 -11.27 26.15
C ASN A 226 6.09 -11.80 26.04
N LEU A 227 7.09 -10.94 26.15
CA LEU A 227 8.50 -11.36 26.21
C LEU A 227 8.78 -12.19 27.47
N HIS A 228 8.28 -11.75 28.62
CA HIS A 228 8.46 -12.49 29.88
C HIS A 228 7.79 -13.86 29.89
N ARG A 229 6.65 -14.03 29.19
CA ARG A 229 5.96 -15.33 29.05
C ARG A 229 6.76 -16.36 28.23
N LYS A 230 7.70 -15.93 27.38
CA LYS A 230 8.44 -16.81 26.45
C LYS A 230 9.78 -17.34 26.98
N ASN A 231 10.21 -16.96 28.17
CA ASN A 231 11.33 -17.60 28.83
C ASN A 231 10.95 -19.06 29.14
N PHE A 232 11.23 -20.02 28.25
CA PHE A 232 11.54 -21.45 28.53
C PHE A 232 11.60 -22.38 27.27
N LEU A 233 11.50 -21.90 26.02
CA LEU A 233 11.62 -22.81 24.85
C LEU A 233 12.53 -22.26 23.74
N THR A 234 13.76 -22.77 23.73
CA THR A 234 14.73 -22.98 22.63
C THR A 234 14.50 -22.30 21.27
N HIS A 235 15.50 -21.54 20.84
CA HIS A 235 15.86 -21.04 19.48
C HIS A 235 14.80 -20.36 18.60
N GLU A 236 15.13 -19.12 18.18
CA GLU A 236 14.61 -18.34 17.02
C GLU A 236 13.23 -18.76 16.49
N LYS A 237 12.17 -18.49 17.27
CA LYS A 237 10.80 -18.63 16.76
C LYS A 237 10.49 -17.46 15.83
N ARG A 238 10.73 -17.65 14.54
CA ARG A 238 10.23 -16.74 13.48
C ARG A 238 8.71 -16.73 13.53
N TYR A 239 8.10 -15.57 13.25
CA TYR A 239 6.67 -15.53 13.01
C TYR A 239 6.34 -16.34 11.75
N ILE A 240 5.57 -17.42 11.93
CA ILE A 240 5.01 -18.24 10.85
C ILE A 240 3.48 -18.14 11.01
N PRO A 241 2.78 -17.45 10.09
CA PRO A 241 1.34 -17.31 10.19
C PRO A 241 0.65 -18.67 10.07
N SER A 242 -0.44 -18.87 10.82
CA SER A 242 -1.21 -20.11 10.75
C SER A 242 -2.06 -20.14 9.46
N LYS A 243 -2.47 -21.35 9.02
CA LYS A 243 -3.39 -21.49 7.87
C LYS A 243 -4.76 -20.82 8.11
N GLU A 244 -5.15 -20.67 9.37
CA GLU A 244 -6.38 -20.01 9.78
C GLU A 244 -6.26 -18.48 9.68
N GLU A 245 -5.11 -17.89 10.03
CA GLU A 245 -4.82 -16.45 9.80
C GLU A 245 -4.80 -16.08 8.30
N PHE A 246 -4.55 -17.06 7.41
CA PHE A 246 -4.58 -16.89 5.95
C PHE A 246 -5.96 -17.04 5.30
N CYS A 247 -6.95 -17.56 6.03
CA CYS A 247 -8.33 -17.69 5.58
C CYS A 247 -9.12 -16.60 6.29
N GLY A 248 -9.76 -15.69 5.55
CA GLY A 248 -10.40 -14.47 6.09
C GLY A 248 -11.57 -14.66 7.06
N SER A 249 -11.61 -15.75 7.84
CA SER A 249 -12.54 -15.98 8.94
C SER A 249 -12.10 -15.35 10.26
N SER A 250 -10.84 -14.92 10.42
CA SER A 250 -10.39 -14.24 11.65
C SER A 250 -9.95 -12.80 11.39
N TYR A 251 -10.93 -11.94 11.11
CA TYR A 251 -10.75 -10.48 11.11
C TYR A 251 -10.29 -9.90 12.47
N GLY A 252 -10.08 -10.74 13.50
CA GLY A 252 -9.63 -10.37 14.85
C GLY A 252 -8.43 -11.14 15.41
N GLU A 253 -7.77 -12.05 14.67
CA GLU A 253 -6.62 -12.81 15.22
C GLU A 253 -5.27 -12.09 15.12
N PHE A 254 -5.19 -10.95 14.43
CA PHE A 254 -3.98 -10.13 14.44
C PHE A 254 -3.71 -9.44 15.79
N ASP A 255 -4.69 -9.42 16.71
CA ASP A 255 -4.48 -8.94 18.08
C ASP A 255 -3.74 -9.95 18.97
N THR A 256 -3.53 -11.17 18.48
CA THR A 256 -2.73 -12.21 19.15
C THR A 256 -1.26 -12.21 18.71
N LEU A 257 -0.90 -11.34 17.75
CA LEU A 257 0.44 -11.29 17.17
C LEU A 257 1.39 -10.37 17.93
N ILE A 258 1.91 -10.89 19.03
CA ILE A 258 3.15 -10.44 19.72
C ILE A 258 3.14 -8.99 20.24
N LEU A 259 2.12 -8.19 19.90
CA LEU A 259 1.85 -6.82 20.36
C LEU A 259 0.51 -6.79 21.11
#